data_AF-A0A8D1XVI4-F1
#
_entry.id   AF-A0A8D1XVI4-F1
#
_cell.length_a   1.000
_cell.length_b   1.000
_cell.length_c   1.000
_cell.angle_alpha   90.00
_cell.angle_beta   90.00
_cell.angle_gamma   90.00
#
_symmetry.space_group_name_H-M   'P 1'
#
loop_
_entity.id
_entity.type
_entity.pdbx_description
1 polymer ?
#
loop_
_entity_poly.entity_id
_entity_poly.type
_entity_poly.pdbx_seq_one_letter_code
_entity_poly.pdbx_strand_id
1 'polypeptide(L)'
;MVLLLEQSEQTIYNMSFIMKLHRHFQRTVILLATFCMVSIIISAYYLYSGYKQENELSEMASEVDCGAFQHLPYRLMEVKTTKLSDASRTEPTVLVFVESQYSSLGQDIIMILESSRFQYHIEIAPGKGDLPALIEKTRGKYILIIYENILKYINMDSWNRSLLDKYCVEYSVGVIGFHKTSEKSLQSFQLKGFPFSLYGNLAVKDCCINPHSPLLHVTKSSKLEKGSLPGTDWTVFQINHSAYQPVIFAKVKTPENLSPPIPKGAFHATVIHDLGLHDGIQRVLFGNNLNFWLHKLIFIDAISFLSGKRLTLSLDRYILVDIDDIFVGKEGTRMNTNDVKALLDTQNLLRTQITNFTFNLGFSGKFYHTGTEEEDEGDDRLLGSVDEFWWFPHMWSHMQPHLFHNESSLVEQMILNKKFALRGGSKFKDEHECCPMKELKEHTKKQLDFQTKLEEHGIPTDMGYAVAPHHSGVYPVHVQLYEAWKKVWNIRITSTEEYPHLKPARYRRGFIHKNIMVSFLR
;
A
#
# COMPACT_ATOMS: atom_id res chain seq x y z
N MET A 1 -67.86 -39.00 -30.26
CA MET A 1 -67.19 -39.97 -29.38
C MET A 1 -65.66 -39.96 -29.55
N VAL A 2 -65.14 -39.88 -30.78
CA VAL A 2 -63.68 -39.83 -31.05
C VAL A 2 -63.02 -38.54 -30.54
N LEU A 3 -63.65 -37.37 -30.68
CA LEU A 3 -63.10 -36.07 -30.21
C LEU A 3 -63.04 -35.92 -28.68
N LEU A 4 -63.84 -36.68 -27.92
CA LEU A 4 -63.83 -36.64 -26.45
C LEU A 4 -62.76 -37.57 -25.84
N LEU A 5 -62.27 -38.54 -26.61
CA LEU A 5 -61.17 -39.42 -26.19
C LEU A 5 -59.80 -38.78 -26.43
N GLU A 6 -59.61 -38.05 -27.54
CA GLU A 6 -58.36 -37.30 -27.79
C GLU A 6 -58.13 -36.16 -26.79
N GLN A 7 -59.18 -35.42 -26.39
CA GLN A 7 -59.05 -34.38 -25.37
C GLN A 7 -58.71 -34.94 -23.97
N SER A 8 -59.17 -36.14 -23.63
CA SER A 8 -58.88 -36.73 -22.31
C SER A 8 -57.44 -37.29 -22.23
N GLU A 9 -56.94 -37.92 -23.30
CA GLU A 9 -55.56 -38.41 -23.35
C GLU A 9 -54.52 -37.27 -23.33
N GLN A 10 -54.78 -36.16 -24.05
CA GLN A 10 -53.86 -35.02 -24.09
C GLN A 10 -53.77 -34.29 -22.73
N THR A 11 -54.87 -34.26 -21.98
CA THR A 11 -54.92 -33.63 -20.64
C THR A 11 -54.20 -34.48 -19.60
N ILE A 12 -54.32 -35.81 -19.68
CA ILE A 12 -53.60 -36.76 -18.80
C ILE A 12 -52.09 -36.73 -19.09
N TYR A 13 -51.69 -36.61 -20.36
CA TYR A 13 -50.28 -36.51 -20.74
C TYR A 13 -49.63 -35.21 -20.25
N ASN A 14 -50.33 -34.08 -20.34
CA ASN A 14 -49.87 -32.78 -19.83
C ASN A 14 -49.75 -32.76 -18.30
N MET A 15 -50.71 -33.35 -17.56
CA MET A 15 -50.60 -33.47 -16.10
C MET A 15 -49.42 -34.34 -15.68
N SER A 16 -49.17 -35.46 -16.37
CA SER A 16 -48.02 -36.35 -16.11
C SER A 16 -46.67 -35.65 -16.36
N PHE A 17 -46.60 -34.81 -17.41
CA PHE A 17 -45.41 -34.03 -17.73
C PHE A 17 -45.12 -32.94 -16.68
N ILE A 18 -46.14 -32.19 -16.25
CA ILE A 18 -46.02 -31.16 -15.20
C ILE A 18 -45.60 -31.78 -13.87
N MET A 19 -46.17 -32.94 -13.50
CA MET A 19 -45.78 -33.66 -12.28
C MET A 19 -44.32 -34.15 -12.33
N LYS A 20 -43.85 -34.63 -13.49
CA LYS A 20 -42.43 -35.01 -13.68
C LYS A 20 -41.51 -33.78 -13.60
N LEU A 21 -41.87 -32.67 -14.24
CA LEU A 21 -41.08 -31.44 -14.22
C LEU A 21 -40.98 -30.86 -12.81
N HIS A 22 -42.08 -30.86 -12.04
CA HIS A 22 -42.10 -30.44 -10.64
C HIS A 22 -41.20 -31.33 -9.77
N ARG A 23 -41.18 -32.65 -10.02
CA ARG A 23 -40.32 -33.60 -9.32
C ARG A 23 -38.84 -33.42 -9.65
N HIS A 24 -38.52 -33.07 -10.90
CA HIS A 24 -37.15 -32.73 -11.31
C HIS A 24 -36.71 -31.40 -10.72
N PHE A 25 -37.57 -30.38 -10.73
CA PHE A 25 -37.29 -29.08 -10.11
C PHE A 25 -37.06 -29.22 -8.59
N GLN A 26 -37.92 -29.96 -7.88
CA GLN A 26 -37.73 -30.26 -6.46
C GLN A 26 -36.41 -31.00 -6.20
N ARG A 27 -36.03 -31.99 -7.03
CA ARG A 27 -34.74 -32.68 -6.92
C ARG A 27 -33.55 -31.73 -7.11
N THR A 28 -33.63 -30.82 -8.08
CA THR A 28 -32.58 -29.83 -8.34
C THR A 28 -32.45 -28.83 -7.19
N VAL A 29 -33.57 -28.35 -6.64
CA VAL A 29 -33.59 -27.45 -5.47
C VAL A 29 -33.02 -28.14 -4.24
N ILE A 30 -33.36 -29.40 -4.00
CA ILE A 30 -32.80 -30.20 -2.89
C ILE A 30 -31.29 -30.38 -3.08
N LEU A 31 -30.83 -30.72 -4.29
CA LEU A 31 -29.40 -30.85 -4.59
C LEU A 31 -28.65 -29.54 -4.36
N LEU A 32 -29.20 -28.42 -4.81
CA LEU A 32 -28.59 -27.09 -4.62
C LEU A 32 -28.53 -26.73 -3.13
N ALA A 33 -29.61 -26.97 -2.39
CA ALA A 33 -29.65 -26.74 -0.94
C ALA A 33 -28.63 -27.62 -0.21
N THR A 34 -28.49 -28.89 -0.59
CA THR A 34 -27.45 -29.77 0.00
C THR A 34 -26.04 -29.28 -0.32
N PHE A 35 -25.79 -28.78 -1.53
CA PHE A 35 -24.47 -28.26 -1.91
C PHE A 35 -24.13 -26.98 -1.14
N CYS A 36 -25.10 -26.07 -0.97
CA CYS A 36 -24.95 -24.88 -0.13
C CYS A 36 -24.67 -25.24 1.33
N MET A 37 -25.41 -26.19 1.89
CA MET A 37 -25.20 -26.63 3.28
C MET A 37 -23.80 -27.25 3.48
N VAL A 38 -23.35 -28.09 2.55
CA VAL A 38 -21.99 -28.66 2.60
C VAL A 38 -20.93 -27.56 2.47
N SER A 39 -21.13 -26.57 1.59
CA SER A 39 -20.22 -25.43 1.44
C SER A 39 -20.13 -24.57 2.71
N ILE A 40 -21.26 -24.33 3.39
CA ILE A 40 -21.31 -23.62 4.67
C ILE A 40 -20.59 -24.42 5.75
N ILE A 41 -20.81 -25.74 5.84
CA ILE A 41 -20.14 -26.59 6.82
C ILE A 41 -18.62 -26.62 6.59
N ILE A 42 -18.18 -26.74 5.34
CA ILE A 42 -16.74 -26.69 4.99
C ILE A 42 -16.16 -25.32 5.36
N SER A 43 -16.86 -24.23 5.02
CA SER A 43 -16.40 -22.88 5.34
C SER A 43 -16.34 -22.65 6.85
N ALA A 44 -17.35 -23.09 7.59
CA ALA A 44 -17.39 -23.03 9.05
C ALA A 44 -16.29 -23.92 9.68
N TYR A 45 -16.01 -25.09 9.11
CA TYR A 45 -14.89 -25.93 9.55
C TYR A 45 -13.56 -25.22 9.35
N TYR A 46 -13.29 -24.60 8.19
CA TYR A 46 -12.04 -23.87 7.97
C TYR A 46 -11.92 -22.59 8.81
N LEU A 47 -13.02 -21.85 9.01
CA LEU A 47 -13.08 -20.70 9.92
C LEU A 47 -12.84 -21.12 11.38
N TYR A 48 -13.49 -22.19 11.83
CA TYR A 48 -13.34 -22.69 13.20
C TYR A 48 -11.97 -23.35 13.43
N SER A 49 -11.43 -24.06 12.44
CA SER A 49 -10.07 -24.62 12.49
C SER A 49 -9.01 -23.52 12.51
N GLY A 50 -9.20 -22.45 11.73
CA GLY A 50 -8.38 -21.25 11.78
C GLY A 50 -8.43 -20.57 13.15
N TYR A 51 -9.62 -20.46 13.73
CA TYR A 51 -9.83 -19.86 15.06
C TYR A 51 -9.29 -20.73 16.22
N LYS A 52 -9.38 -22.07 16.10
CA LYS A 52 -8.86 -23.00 17.10
C LYS A 52 -7.32 -23.03 17.06
N GLN A 53 -6.71 -22.83 15.90
CA GLN A 53 -5.27 -22.67 15.77
C GLN A 53 -4.76 -21.35 16.35
N GLU A 54 -5.55 -20.27 16.35
CA GLU A 54 -5.25 -19.05 17.12
C GLU A 54 -5.35 -19.25 18.63
N ASN A 55 -6.35 -19.99 19.12
CA ASN A 55 -6.57 -20.18 20.57
C ASN A 55 -5.64 -21.23 21.22
N GLU A 56 -5.20 -22.27 20.51
CA GLU A 56 -4.23 -23.25 21.05
C GLU A 56 -2.78 -22.71 21.08
N LEU A 57 -2.50 -21.53 20.51
CA LEU A 57 -1.16 -20.90 20.48
C LEU A 57 -0.93 -19.84 21.56
N SER A 58 -1.86 -19.65 22.50
CA SER A 58 -1.62 -18.87 23.73
C SER A 58 -0.88 -19.71 24.79
N GLU A 59 0.18 -20.40 24.40
CA GLU A 59 1.16 -20.90 25.36
C GLU A 59 1.98 -19.70 25.84
N MET A 60 1.88 -19.43 27.14
CA MET A 60 2.53 -18.32 27.83
C MET A 60 4.05 -18.56 27.89
N ALA A 61 4.73 -18.43 26.75
CA ALA A 61 6.19 -18.39 26.67
C ALA A 61 6.64 -16.93 26.84
N SER A 62 7.52 -16.71 27.82
CA SER A 62 8.15 -15.44 28.18
C SER A 62 8.45 -14.55 26.96
N GLU A 63 8.04 -13.29 27.04
CA GLU A 63 8.37 -12.25 26.06
C GLU A 63 9.89 -12.02 26.03
N VAL A 64 10.62 -12.80 25.24
CA VAL A 64 12.00 -12.50 24.89
C VAL A 64 11.95 -11.47 23.77
N ASP A 65 12.14 -10.21 24.13
CA ASP A 65 12.35 -9.12 23.17
C ASP A 65 13.62 -9.40 22.34
N CYS A 66 13.65 -8.98 21.08
CA CYS A 66 14.75 -9.32 20.17
C CYS A 66 16.07 -8.59 20.48
N GLY A 67 16.09 -7.73 21.49
CA GLY A 67 17.30 -7.19 22.12
C GLY A 67 17.70 -7.91 23.42
N ALA A 68 16.85 -8.79 23.98
CA ALA A 68 17.05 -9.44 25.27
C ALA A 68 17.67 -10.86 25.14
N PHE A 69 18.46 -11.10 24.09
CA PHE A 69 19.24 -12.33 24.00
C PHE A 69 20.30 -12.32 25.12
N GLN A 70 20.17 -13.22 26.11
CA GLN A 70 21.16 -13.40 27.19
C GLN A 70 22.59 -13.60 26.66
N HIS A 71 22.71 -14.15 25.44
CA HIS A 71 23.91 -14.16 24.63
C HIS A 71 23.54 -13.86 23.18
N LEU A 72 24.01 -12.72 22.64
CA LEU A 72 23.89 -12.44 21.21
C LEU A 72 24.63 -13.54 20.43
N PRO A 73 24.03 -14.15 19.39
CA PRO A 73 24.70 -15.16 18.57
C PRO A 73 25.82 -14.57 17.69
N TYR A 74 26.09 -13.27 17.83
CA TYR A 74 27.09 -12.50 17.10
C TYR A 74 27.72 -11.46 18.03
N ARG A 75 28.95 -11.03 17.73
CA ARG A 75 29.65 -10.02 18.53
C ARG A 75 29.20 -8.62 18.09
N LEU A 76 28.72 -7.81 19.02
CA LEU A 76 28.45 -6.40 18.77
C LEU A 76 29.78 -5.71 18.44
N MET A 77 29.97 -5.25 17.21
CA MET A 77 31.07 -4.35 16.88
C MET A 77 30.50 -3.01 16.45
N GLU A 78 31.05 -1.94 17.02
CA GLU A 78 30.83 -0.61 16.48
C GLU A 78 31.37 -0.60 15.05
N VAL A 79 30.46 -0.46 14.08
CA VAL A 79 30.85 -0.11 12.72
C VAL A 79 31.48 1.26 12.82
N LYS A 80 32.82 1.31 12.81
CA LYS A 80 33.54 2.55 12.50
C LYS A 80 32.94 3.06 11.21
N THR A 81 32.31 4.23 11.27
CA THR A 81 31.90 4.98 10.09
C THR A 81 33.05 4.90 9.12
N THR A 82 32.86 4.11 8.06
CA THR A 82 33.83 3.99 6.99
C THR A 82 34.14 5.42 6.59
N LYS A 83 35.42 5.81 6.58
CA LYS A 83 35.89 7.16 6.23
C LYS A 83 34.95 7.71 5.19
N LEU A 84 34.33 8.89 5.44
CA LEU A 84 33.51 9.62 4.48
C LEU A 84 34.12 9.41 3.10
N SER A 85 33.54 8.46 2.35
CA SER A 85 34.04 8.11 1.04
C SER A 85 33.91 9.38 0.24
N ASP A 86 34.99 9.80 -0.39
CA ASP A 86 35.04 11.00 -1.20
C ASP A 86 33.87 10.93 -2.19
N ALA A 87 32.79 11.68 -1.92
CA ALA A 87 31.47 11.52 -2.54
C ALA A 87 31.52 11.73 -4.07
N SER A 88 32.67 12.18 -4.56
CA SER A 88 33.04 12.41 -5.95
C SER A 88 33.39 11.14 -6.74
N ARG A 89 33.74 10.01 -6.10
CA ARG A 89 34.35 8.86 -6.80
C ARG A 89 33.39 7.99 -7.60
N THR A 90 32.07 8.05 -7.32
CA THR A 90 31.06 7.27 -8.04
C THR A 90 29.86 8.11 -8.49
N GLU A 91 29.22 7.72 -9.59
CA GLU A 91 27.89 8.21 -9.98
C GLU A 91 26.80 7.60 -9.07
N PRO A 92 25.75 8.35 -8.70
CA PRO A 92 24.65 7.87 -7.86
C PRO A 92 23.67 6.95 -8.63
N THR A 93 24.23 6.00 -9.39
CA THR A 93 23.49 5.03 -10.21
C THR A 93 23.66 3.63 -9.63
N VAL A 94 22.57 2.88 -9.54
CA VAL A 94 22.55 1.49 -9.07
C VAL A 94 22.67 0.54 -10.26
N LEU A 95 23.63 -0.40 -10.23
CA LEU A 95 23.67 -1.49 -11.22
C LEU A 95 22.83 -2.67 -10.70
N VAL A 96 21.82 -3.09 -11.47
CA VAL A 96 20.90 -4.16 -11.09
C VAL A 96 21.05 -5.33 -12.05
N PHE A 97 21.56 -6.45 -11.55
CA PHE A 97 21.62 -7.71 -12.28
C PHE A 97 20.35 -8.53 -12.06
N VAL A 98 19.58 -8.71 -13.14
CA VAL A 98 18.33 -9.49 -13.16
C VAL A 98 18.52 -10.82 -13.90
N GLU A 99 17.67 -11.80 -13.62
CA GLU A 99 17.68 -13.08 -14.34
C GLU A 99 17.05 -12.97 -15.73
N SER A 100 16.04 -12.12 -15.87
CA SER A 100 15.42 -11.78 -17.15
C SER A 100 14.77 -10.41 -17.06
N GLN A 101 14.38 -9.83 -18.20
CA GLN A 101 13.64 -8.55 -18.23
C GLN A 101 12.26 -8.62 -17.54
N TYR A 102 11.73 -9.82 -17.31
CA TYR A 102 10.37 -10.03 -16.80
C TYR A 102 10.34 -10.76 -15.46
N SER A 103 11.50 -10.93 -14.80
CA SER A 103 11.54 -11.63 -13.51
C SER A 103 10.79 -10.83 -12.45
N SER A 104 9.96 -11.52 -11.65
CA SER A 104 9.09 -10.87 -10.67
C SER A 104 9.87 -10.05 -9.65
N LEU A 105 10.96 -10.61 -9.10
CA LEU A 105 11.78 -9.92 -8.11
C LEU A 105 12.59 -8.79 -8.75
N GLY A 106 13.11 -8.98 -9.97
CA GLY A 106 13.71 -7.90 -10.76
C GLY A 106 12.76 -6.70 -10.92
N GLN A 107 11.50 -6.95 -11.29
CA GLN A 107 10.48 -5.90 -11.42
C GLN A 107 10.15 -5.23 -10.07
N ASP A 108 10.08 -5.98 -8.97
CA ASP A 108 9.87 -5.41 -7.63
C ASP A 108 11.04 -4.50 -7.21
N ILE A 109 12.29 -4.91 -7.47
CA ILE A 109 13.49 -4.10 -7.22
C ILE A 109 13.41 -2.79 -8.02
N ILE A 110 13.16 -2.89 -9.32
CA ILE A 110 13.06 -1.74 -10.23
C ILE A 110 11.96 -0.78 -9.76
N MET A 111 10.78 -1.30 -9.41
CA MET A 111 9.66 -0.49 -8.92
C MET A 111 10.04 0.31 -7.66
N ILE A 112 10.77 -0.30 -6.71
CA ILE A 112 11.22 0.42 -5.51
C ILE A 112 12.22 1.53 -5.89
N LEU A 113 13.19 1.24 -6.76
CA LEU A 113 14.16 2.24 -7.24
C LEU A 113 13.50 3.40 -7.98
N GLU A 114 12.56 3.10 -8.89
CA GLU A 114 11.79 4.10 -9.64
C GLU A 114 10.95 4.98 -8.72
N SER A 115 10.19 4.38 -7.80
CA SER A 115 9.36 5.12 -6.86
C SER A 115 10.18 5.97 -5.87
N SER A 116 11.42 5.55 -5.61
CA SER A 116 12.41 6.30 -4.82
C SER A 116 13.17 7.35 -5.63
N ARG A 117 12.95 7.42 -6.95
CA ARG A 117 13.68 8.28 -7.91
C ARG A 117 15.20 8.05 -7.89
N PHE A 118 15.63 6.84 -7.62
CA PHE A 118 17.04 6.46 -7.70
C PHE A 118 17.39 6.05 -9.13
N GLN A 119 18.51 6.57 -9.65
CA GLN A 119 18.97 6.19 -10.99
C GLN A 119 19.48 4.75 -10.96
N TYR A 120 19.17 3.98 -11.99
CA TYR A 120 19.59 2.59 -12.09
C TYR A 120 19.90 2.19 -13.53
N HIS A 121 20.71 1.15 -13.66
CA HIS A 121 21.02 0.48 -14.91
C HIS A 121 20.73 -1.01 -14.73
N ILE A 122 19.91 -1.59 -15.61
CA ILE A 122 19.56 -3.01 -15.59
C ILE A 122 20.48 -3.76 -16.53
N GLU A 123 21.02 -4.88 -16.06
CA GLU A 123 21.77 -5.83 -16.86
C GLU A 123 21.26 -7.26 -16.60
N ILE A 124 21.19 -8.08 -17.64
CA ILE A 124 20.91 -9.51 -17.44
C ILE A 124 22.20 -10.13 -16.90
N ALA A 125 22.13 -10.81 -15.75
CA ALA A 125 23.29 -11.37 -15.08
C ALA A 125 24.12 -12.23 -16.05
N PRO A 126 25.36 -11.83 -16.38
CA PRO A 126 26.13 -12.50 -17.41
C PRO A 126 26.47 -13.92 -16.93
N GLY A 127 26.05 -14.93 -17.70
CA GLY A 127 26.41 -16.32 -17.40
C GLY A 127 27.89 -16.59 -17.67
N LYS A 128 28.34 -16.27 -18.88
CA LYS A 128 29.75 -16.28 -19.33
C LYS A 128 30.12 -15.01 -20.13
N GLY A 129 29.26 -14.01 -20.09
CA GLY A 129 29.45 -12.74 -20.81
C GLY A 129 30.34 -11.78 -20.02
N ASP A 130 30.76 -10.70 -20.68
CA ASP A 130 31.53 -9.64 -20.04
C ASP A 130 30.65 -8.80 -19.11
N LEU A 131 31.25 -8.27 -18.06
CA LEU A 131 30.62 -7.25 -17.22
C LEU A 131 30.44 -5.93 -17.98
N PRO A 132 29.40 -5.14 -17.69
CA PRO A 132 29.30 -3.78 -18.21
C PRO A 132 30.49 -2.95 -17.73
N ALA A 133 30.80 -1.87 -18.45
CA ALA A 133 31.86 -0.95 -18.03
C ALA A 133 31.57 -0.41 -16.62
N LEU A 134 32.47 -0.70 -15.66
CA LEU A 134 32.33 -0.28 -14.26
C LEU A 134 32.94 1.10 -14.00
N ILE A 135 33.89 1.52 -14.85
CA ILE A 135 34.61 2.79 -14.73
C ILE A 135 34.41 3.59 -16.01
N GLU A 136 34.19 4.89 -15.87
CA GLU A 136 34.23 5.85 -16.96
C GLU A 136 35.30 6.90 -16.64
N LYS A 137 36.36 6.93 -17.47
CA LYS A 137 37.58 7.72 -17.23
C LYS A 137 38.26 7.30 -15.91
N THR A 138 37.97 8.02 -14.82
CA THR A 138 38.52 7.79 -13.48
C THR A 138 37.44 7.72 -12.40
N ARG A 139 36.16 7.65 -12.82
CA ARG A 139 35.00 7.66 -11.93
C ARG A 139 34.27 6.33 -12.04
N GLY A 140 33.86 5.77 -10.91
CA GLY A 140 33.03 4.57 -10.88
C GLY A 140 31.62 4.89 -11.36
N LYS A 141 31.09 4.10 -12.27
CA LYS A 141 29.76 4.34 -12.86
C LYS A 141 28.61 4.00 -11.92
N TYR A 142 28.86 3.22 -10.88
CA TYR A 142 27.83 2.72 -9.99
C TYR A 142 28.21 2.87 -8.53
N ILE A 143 27.28 3.36 -7.72
CA ILE A 143 27.46 3.51 -6.27
C ILE A 143 27.06 2.24 -5.49
N LEU A 144 26.24 1.39 -6.09
CA LEU A 144 25.68 0.19 -5.49
C LEU A 144 25.45 -0.86 -6.58
N ILE A 145 25.68 -2.13 -6.25
CA ILE A 145 25.36 -3.26 -7.13
C ILE A 145 24.29 -4.13 -6.45
N ILE A 146 23.28 -4.54 -7.19
CA ILE A 146 22.18 -5.38 -6.72
C ILE A 146 22.11 -6.63 -7.59
N TYR A 147 22.06 -7.80 -6.96
CA TYR A 147 21.81 -9.07 -7.61
C TYR A 147 20.44 -9.62 -7.21
N GLU A 148 19.54 -9.74 -8.19
CA GLU A 148 18.28 -10.49 -8.01
C GLU A 148 18.55 -11.94 -7.57
N ASN A 149 19.65 -12.53 -8.03
CA ASN A 149 20.10 -13.83 -7.58
C ASN A 149 21.58 -13.78 -7.24
N ILE A 150 21.91 -13.79 -5.95
CA ILE A 150 23.30 -13.73 -5.47
C ILE A 150 24.15 -14.90 -5.96
N LEU A 151 23.55 -16.03 -6.35
CA LEU A 151 24.31 -17.15 -6.93
C LEU A 151 25.02 -16.77 -8.23
N LYS A 152 24.55 -15.75 -8.97
CA LYS A 152 25.22 -15.24 -10.16
C LYS A 152 26.52 -14.52 -9.82
N TYR A 153 26.57 -13.82 -8.70
CA TYR A 153 27.80 -13.22 -8.17
C TYR A 153 28.78 -14.27 -7.63
N ILE A 154 28.25 -15.31 -6.96
CA ILE A 154 29.05 -16.35 -6.32
C ILE A 154 29.68 -17.30 -7.34
N ASN A 155 28.91 -17.68 -8.36
CA ASN A 155 29.34 -18.62 -9.41
C ASN A 155 29.91 -17.93 -10.65
N MET A 156 30.16 -16.62 -10.59
CA MET A 156 30.84 -15.87 -11.63
C MET A 156 32.23 -16.45 -11.89
N ASP A 157 32.70 -16.37 -13.13
CA ASP A 157 34.07 -16.75 -13.46
C ASP A 157 35.08 -15.89 -12.67
N SER A 158 36.26 -16.46 -12.42
CA SER A 158 37.25 -15.82 -11.53
C SER A 158 37.77 -14.49 -12.07
N TRP A 159 37.76 -14.28 -13.38
CA TRP A 159 38.24 -13.05 -13.99
C TRP A 159 37.25 -11.90 -13.76
N ASN A 160 36.00 -12.08 -14.17
CA ASN A 160 34.95 -11.09 -13.93
C ASN A 160 34.74 -10.85 -12.43
N ARG A 161 34.80 -11.92 -11.62
CA ARG A 161 34.68 -11.78 -10.17
C ARG A 161 35.78 -10.93 -9.57
N SER A 162 37.04 -11.15 -9.97
CA SER A 162 38.19 -10.36 -9.52
C SER A 162 38.08 -8.89 -9.96
N LEU A 163 37.63 -8.64 -11.20
CA LEU A 163 37.40 -7.29 -11.71
C LEU A 163 36.34 -6.54 -10.88
N LEU A 164 35.22 -7.20 -10.62
CA LEU A 164 34.12 -6.63 -9.84
C LEU A 164 34.52 -6.40 -8.37
N ASP A 165 35.19 -7.36 -7.74
CA ASP A 165 35.64 -7.23 -6.35
C ASP A 165 36.67 -6.11 -6.21
N LYS A 166 37.61 -5.98 -7.17
CA LYS A 166 38.55 -4.85 -7.20
C LYS A 166 37.83 -3.51 -7.33
N TYR A 167 36.81 -3.43 -8.18
CA TYR A 167 35.97 -2.23 -8.29
C TYR A 167 35.26 -1.91 -6.96
N CYS A 168 34.64 -2.90 -6.33
CA CYS A 168 33.94 -2.73 -5.05
C CYS A 168 34.87 -2.22 -3.95
N VAL A 169 36.09 -2.75 -3.85
CA VAL A 169 37.08 -2.31 -2.86
C VAL A 169 37.60 -0.91 -3.20
N GLU A 170 38.00 -0.66 -4.45
CA GLU A 170 38.61 0.61 -4.88
C GLU A 170 37.66 1.79 -4.73
N TYR A 171 36.37 1.60 -5.06
CA TYR A 171 35.34 2.64 -5.05
C TYR A 171 34.40 2.56 -3.84
N SER A 172 34.63 1.62 -2.92
CA SER A 172 33.80 1.37 -1.72
C SER A 172 32.32 1.11 -2.08
N VAL A 173 32.08 0.29 -3.10
CA VAL A 173 30.75 -0.07 -3.58
C VAL A 173 30.26 -1.32 -2.86
N GLY A 174 29.09 -1.23 -2.24
CA GLY A 174 28.43 -2.35 -1.58
C GLY A 174 27.61 -3.23 -2.53
N VAL A 175 27.21 -4.40 -2.05
CA VAL A 175 26.38 -5.35 -2.81
C VAL A 175 25.11 -5.72 -2.05
N ILE A 176 23.94 -5.66 -2.70
CA ILE A 176 22.71 -6.28 -2.19
C ILE A 176 22.45 -7.55 -2.99
N GLY A 177 22.13 -8.65 -2.30
CA GLY A 177 21.87 -9.94 -2.94
C GLY A 177 20.63 -10.61 -2.38
N PHE A 178 19.83 -11.20 -3.27
CA PHE A 178 18.74 -12.07 -2.87
C PHE A 178 19.10 -13.51 -3.14
N HIS A 179 18.77 -14.38 -2.19
CA HIS A 179 18.84 -15.81 -2.34
C HIS A 179 17.46 -16.40 -2.09
N LYS A 180 16.93 -17.07 -3.11
CA LYS A 180 15.71 -17.86 -3.01
C LYS A 180 16.04 -19.29 -3.43
N THR A 181 15.78 -20.23 -2.54
CA THR A 181 16.01 -21.65 -2.81
C THR A 181 14.96 -22.17 -3.79
N SER A 182 15.38 -22.99 -4.76
CA SER A 182 14.48 -23.67 -5.69
C SER A 182 13.98 -25.00 -5.09
N GLU A 183 12.85 -25.53 -5.57
CA GLU A 183 12.31 -26.83 -5.12
C GLU A 183 13.31 -27.99 -5.27
N LYS A 184 14.30 -27.88 -6.17
CA LYS A 184 15.29 -28.91 -6.47
C LYS A 184 16.58 -28.79 -5.64
N SER A 185 16.71 -27.76 -4.80
CA SER A 185 17.95 -27.52 -4.04
C SER A 185 18.02 -28.40 -2.79
N LEU A 186 19.24 -28.80 -2.42
CA LEU A 186 19.50 -29.39 -1.11
C LEU A 186 19.00 -28.45 -0.01
N GLN A 187 18.37 -29.02 1.04
CA GLN A 187 17.82 -28.26 2.16
C GLN A 187 18.89 -27.49 2.94
N SER A 188 20.15 -27.95 2.92
CA SER A 188 21.30 -27.28 3.52
C SER A 188 22.46 -27.22 2.53
N PHE A 189 23.10 -26.06 2.39
CA PHE A 189 24.30 -25.91 1.57
C PHE A 189 25.14 -24.72 2.05
N GLN A 190 26.45 -24.82 1.82
CA GLN A 190 27.40 -23.75 2.11
C GLN A 190 27.67 -22.95 0.84
N LEU A 191 27.59 -21.63 0.92
CA LEU A 191 27.94 -20.76 -0.20
C LEU A 191 29.46 -20.76 -0.39
N LYS A 192 29.92 -21.03 -1.61
CA LYS A 192 31.34 -20.98 -1.96
C LYS A 192 31.92 -19.59 -1.63
N GLY A 193 32.99 -19.57 -0.84
CA GLY A 193 33.65 -18.32 -0.43
C GLY A 193 33.03 -17.64 0.79
N PHE A 194 32.01 -18.21 1.42
CA PHE A 194 31.40 -17.67 2.64
C PHE A 194 31.48 -18.67 3.80
N PRO A 195 31.73 -18.21 5.04
CA PRO A 195 31.92 -19.08 6.21
C PRO A 195 30.61 -19.44 6.93
N PHE A 196 29.47 -19.39 6.23
CA PHE A 196 28.16 -19.69 6.82
C PHE A 196 27.36 -20.67 5.95
N SER A 197 26.47 -21.41 6.61
CA SER A 197 25.56 -22.35 5.98
C SER A 197 24.18 -21.73 5.80
N LEU A 198 23.49 -22.15 4.74
CA LEU A 198 22.13 -21.77 4.43
C LEU A 198 21.20 -22.95 4.62
N TYR A 199 19.97 -22.69 5.07
CA TYR A 199 18.88 -23.65 5.02
C TYR A 199 17.72 -23.07 4.22
N GLY A 200 17.29 -23.77 3.19
CA GLY A 200 16.28 -23.29 2.24
C GLY A 200 14.96 -24.06 2.31
N ASN A 201 13.96 -23.58 1.58
CA ASN A 201 12.61 -24.17 1.48
C ASN A 201 11.94 -24.33 2.86
N LEU A 202 12.06 -23.29 3.70
CA LEU A 202 11.49 -23.26 5.03
C LEU A 202 10.24 -22.40 5.10
N ALA A 203 9.31 -22.80 5.97
CA ALA A 203 8.25 -21.92 6.45
C ALA A 203 8.71 -21.29 7.77
N VAL A 204 8.64 -19.95 7.86
CA VAL A 204 9.06 -19.20 9.05
C VAL A 204 7.89 -18.46 9.70
N LYS A 205 8.04 -18.11 10.97
CA LYS A 205 7.08 -17.39 11.79
C LYS A 205 7.80 -16.49 12.80
N ASP A 206 7.06 -15.61 13.44
CA ASP A 206 7.52 -14.81 14.59
C ASP A 206 8.80 -14.03 14.26
N CYS A 207 8.67 -12.96 13.48
CA CYS A 207 9.82 -12.17 13.03
C CYS A 207 10.05 -10.92 13.87
N CYS A 208 11.30 -10.46 13.90
CA CYS A 208 11.66 -9.20 14.54
C CYS A 208 12.95 -8.63 13.96
N ILE A 209 13.17 -7.35 14.22
CA ILE A 209 14.30 -6.58 13.70
C ILE A 209 15.39 -6.50 14.75
N ASN A 210 16.64 -6.67 14.35
CA ASN A 210 17.79 -6.46 15.23
C ASN A 210 17.96 -4.95 15.52
N PRO A 211 17.73 -4.48 16.76
CA PRO A 211 17.84 -3.05 17.08
C PRO A 211 19.26 -2.51 16.97
N HIS A 212 20.27 -3.40 16.96
CA HIS A 212 21.67 -3.01 16.85
C HIS A 212 22.19 -2.95 15.40
N SER A 213 21.34 -3.22 14.41
CA SER A 213 21.76 -3.16 13.01
C SER A 213 22.02 -1.69 12.60
N PRO A 214 23.22 -1.37 12.10
CA PRO A 214 23.57 -0.01 11.68
C PRO A 214 22.89 0.40 10.36
N LEU A 215 22.25 -0.56 9.66
CA LEU A 215 21.52 -0.32 8.42
C LEU A 215 20.25 0.52 8.66
N LEU A 216 19.64 0.39 9.84
CA LEU A 216 18.31 0.92 10.13
C LEU A 216 18.28 2.45 10.04
N HIS A 217 17.40 2.98 9.20
CA HIS A 217 17.22 4.42 9.03
C HIS A 217 15.75 4.81 8.98
N VAL A 218 15.01 4.26 8.01
CA VAL A 218 13.56 4.37 7.90
C VAL A 218 12.89 3.37 8.83
N THR A 219 13.44 2.15 8.89
CA THR A 219 12.88 1.07 9.68
C THR A 219 13.26 1.24 11.15
N LYS A 220 12.27 1.25 12.03
CA LYS A 220 12.50 1.20 13.49
C LYS A 220 12.51 -0.25 13.95
N SER A 221 13.28 -0.55 14.98
CA SER A 221 13.22 -1.85 15.64
C SER A 221 11.80 -2.14 16.10
N SER A 222 11.25 -3.26 15.68
CA SER A 222 9.92 -3.71 16.09
C SER A 222 10.02 -4.72 17.22
N LYS A 223 8.97 -4.74 18.07
CA LYS A 223 8.71 -5.87 18.96
C LYS A 223 8.44 -7.12 18.12
N LEU A 224 8.60 -8.30 18.72
CA LEU A 224 8.32 -9.57 18.06
C LEU A 224 6.91 -9.58 17.46
N GLU A 225 6.83 -9.58 16.13
CA GLU A 225 5.58 -9.73 15.40
C GLU A 225 5.25 -11.22 15.31
N LYS A 226 4.30 -11.66 16.14
CA LYS A 226 3.83 -13.05 16.15
C LYS A 226 3.01 -13.33 14.90
N GLY A 227 3.22 -14.50 14.32
CA GLY A 227 2.43 -14.94 13.17
C GLY A 227 3.26 -15.61 12.09
N SER A 228 2.54 -16.20 11.14
CA SER A 228 3.15 -16.87 9.98
C SER A 228 3.64 -15.85 8.95
N LEU A 229 4.87 -16.01 8.49
CA LEU A 229 5.36 -15.24 7.35
C LEU A 229 4.86 -15.87 6.04
N PRO A 230 4.71 -15.06 4.97
CA PRO A 230 4.16 -15.54 3.70
C PRO A 230 5.09 -16.53 3.00
N GLY A 231 4.53 -17.63 2.50
CA GLY A 231 5.27 -18.64 1.72
C GLY A 231 6.02 -19.68 2.55
N THR A 232 6.65 -20.63 1.86
CA THR A 232 7.41 -21.76 2.43
C THR A 232 8.78 -21.93 1.75
N ASP A 233 9.20 -20.92 1.00
CA ASP A 233 10.40 -20.87 0.17
C ASP A 233 11.49 -20.02 0.81
N TRP A 234 11.44 -19.84 2.14
CA TRP A 234 12.43 -19.03 2.86
C TRP A 234 13.76 -19.74 2.97
N THR A 235 14.80 -18.93 2.86
CA THR A 235 16.17 -19.27 3.24
C THR A 235 16.53 -18.56 4.54
N VAL A 236 17.11 -19.31 5.47
CA VAL A 236 17.66 -18.75 6.71
C VAL A 236 19.17 -18.94 6.73
N PHE A 237 19.86 -17.97 7.32
CA PHE A 237 21.32 -17.93 7.44
C PHE A 237 21.74 -18.41 8.83
N GLN A 238 22.57 -19.45 8.89
CA GLN A 238 23.21 -19.88 10.13
C GLN A 238 24.57 -19.18 10.27
N ILE A 239 24.57 -18.07 11.00
CA ILE A 239 25.77 -17.26 11.23
C ILE A 239 26.36 -17.59 12.60
N ASN A 240 27.57 -18.17 12.59
CA ASN A 240 28.42 -18.31 13.77
C ASN A 240 29.73 -17.52 13.58
N HIS A 241 29.66 -16.31 13.02
CA HIS A 241 30.83 -15.54 12.64
C HIS A 241 30.63 -14.04 12.85
N SER A 242 31.59 -13.37 13.48
CA SER A 242 31.49 -11.95 13.87
C SER A 242 31.48 -10.95 12.71
N ALA A 243 31.91 -11.38 11.52
CA ALA A 243 31.85 -10.56 10.31
C ALA A 243 30.43 -10.39 9.73
N TYR A 244 29.45 -11.14 10.22
CA TYR A 244 28.07 -11.06 9.72
C TYR A 244 27.13 -10.70 10.86
N GLN A 245 26.32 -9.68 10.62
CA GLN A 245 25.33 -9.20 11.57
C GLN A 245 23.92 -9.53 11.06
N PRO A 246 23.10 -10.28 11.81
CA PRO A 246 21.69 -10.45 11.50
C PRO A 246 20.95 -9.11 11.50
N VAL A 247 20.03 -8.91 10.56
CA VAL A 247 19.19 -7.71 10.45
C VAL A 247 17.74 -8.02 10.81
N ILE A 248 17.21 -9.12 10.27
CA ILE A 248 15.90 -9.67 10.63
C ILE A 248 16.10 -11.08 11.16
N PHE A 249 15.42 -11.39 12.25
CA PHE A 249 15.30 -12.74 12.79
C PHE A 249 13.90 -13.31 12.53
N ALA A 250 13.80 -14.62 12.39
CA ALA A 250 12.55 -15.37 12.41
C ALA A 250 12.75 -16.78 13.00
N LYS A 251 11.66 -17.39 13.47
CA LYS A 251 11.63 -18.79 13.91
C LYS A 251 11.21 -19.70 12.76
N VAL A 252 11.79 -20.89 12.69
CA VAL A 252 11.35 -21.92 11.73
C VAL A 252 10.12 -22.64 12.29
N LYS A 253 9.08 -22.86 11.46
CA LYS A 253 7.82 -23.51 11.90
C LYS A 253 8.02 -24.98 12.27
N THR A 254 8.73 -25.74 11.43
CA THR A 254 8.94 -27.19 11.58
C THR A 254 10.43 -27.52 11.60
N PRO A 255 11.16 -27.22 12.70
CA PRO A 255 12.60 -27.43 12.79
C PRO A 255 13.00 -28.92 12.88
N GLU A 256 12.04 -29.80 13.21
CA GLU A 256 12.24 -31.25 13.39
C GLU A 256 12.57 -31.98 12.08
N ASN A 257 12.15 -31.44 10.94
CA ASN A 257 12.37 -32.05 9.62
C ASN A 257 13.74 -31.71 9.02
N LEU A 258 14.60 -31.01 9.76
CA LEU A 258 15.87 -30.49 9.25
C LEU A 258 17.05 -31.33 9.72
N SER A 259 18.03 -31.49 8.82
CA SER A 259 19.28 -32.20 9.07
C SER A 259 20.46 -31.26 8.80
N PRO A 260 21.27 -30.90 9.82
CA PRO A 260 21.13 -31.26 11.24
C PRO A 260 19.90 -30.62 11.91
N PRO A 261 19.40 -31.19 13.03
CA PRO A 261 18.24 -30.67 13.75
C PRO A 261 18.48 -29.23 14.20
N ILE A 262 17.58 -28.34 13.81
CA ILE A 262 17.58 -26.96 14.28
C ILE A 262 16.99 -26.93 15.70
N PRO A 263 17.61 -26.24 16.68
CA PRO A 263 17.03 -26.13 18.02
C PRO A 263 15.62 -25.52 17.96
N LYS A 264 14.64 -26.18 18.60
CA LYS A 264 13.25 -25.69 18.65
C LYS A 264 13.20 -24.30 19.30
N GLY A 265 12.53 -23.37 18.62
CA GLY A 265 12.34 -22.00 19.12
C GLY A 265 13.53 -21.07 18.93
N ALA A 266 14.64 -21.53 18.33
CA ALA A 266 15.76 -20.66 17.99
C ALA A 266 15.38 -19.65 16.90
N PHE A 267 15.97 -18.46 17.02
CA PHE A 267 15.88 -17.43 16.00
C PHE A 267 16.99 -17.64 14.97
N HIS A 268 16.61 -17.54 13.71
CA HIS A 268 17.51 -17.59 12.57
C HIS A 268 17.45 -16.28 11.81
N ALA A 269 18.58 -15.86 11.26
CA ALA A 269 18.61 -14.67 10.45
C ALA A 269 17.95 -14.95 9.09
N THR A 270 17.03 -14.08 8.65
CA THR A 270 16.45 -14.09 7.30
C THR A 270 17.03 -12.98 6.42
N VAL A 271 17.66 -11.97 7.05
CA VAL A 271 18.45 -10.94 6.37
C VAL A 271 19.73 -10.74 7.16
N ILE A 272 20.86 -10.62 6.46
CA ILE A 272 22.19 -10.50 7.07
C ILE A 272 23.00 -9.38 6.42
N HIS A 273 23.81 -8.71 7.23
CA HIS A 273 24.78 -7.70 6.82
C HIS A 273 26.19 -8.28 6.95
N ASP A 274 26.85 -8.51 5.83
CA ASP A 274 28.29 -8.76 5.74
C ASP A 274 29.03 -7.43 5.92
N LEU A 275 29.81 -7.32 6.99
CA LEU A 275 30.59 -6.14 7.34
C LEU A 275 31.82 -5.95 6.43
N GLY A 276 32.10 -6.90 5.53
CA GLY A 276 33.23 -6.84 4.60
C GLY A 276 34.57 -7.06 5.28
N LEU A 277 34.62 -7.71 6.45
CA LEU A 277 35.87 -7.91 7.20
C LEU A 277 36.83 -8.90 6.51
N HIS A 278 36.32 -9.75 5.62
CA HIS A 278 37.12 -10.76 4.91
C HIS A 278 37.76 -10.23 3.63
N ASP A 279 37.00 -9.47 2.84
CA ASP A 279 37.41 -9.05 1.48
C ASP A 279 37.26 -7.54 1.23
N GLY A 280 36.85 -6.77 2.24
CA GLY A 280 36.65 -5.32 2.13
C GLY A 280 35.32 -4.91 1.50
N ILE A 281 34.42 -5.85 1.18
CA ILE A 281 33.17 -5.56 0.47
C ILE A 281 31.99 -5.76 1.42
N GLN A 282 31.23 -4.70 1.68
CA GLN A 282 30.02 -4.79 2.48
C GLN A 282 28.86 -5.33 1.65
N ARG A 283 28.06 -6.23 2.24
CA ARG A 283 26.93 -6.86 1.55
C ARG A 283 25.70 -6.97 2.42
N VAL A 284 24.50 -6.83 1.85
CA VAL A 284 23.25 -7.17 2.53
C VAL A 284 22.56 -8.29 1.76
N LEU A 285 22.35 -9.42 2.43
CA LEU A 285 21.81 -10.63 1.81
C LEU A 285 20.42 -10.95 2.37
N PHE A 286 19.46 -11.13 1.47
CA PHE A 286 18.07 -11.46 1.78
C PHE A 286 17.80 -12.93 1.49
N GLY A 287 17.18 -13.62 2.44
CA GLY A 287 16.80 -15.03 2.36
C GLY A 287 15.41 -15.27 1.78
N ASN A 288 14.78 -14.25 1.18
CA ASN A 288 13.59 -14.39 0.35
C ASN A 288 13.46 -13.13 -0.52
N ASN A 289 12.45 -13.09 -1.39
CA ASN A 289 12.12 -11.95 -2.23
C ASN A 289 11.52 -10.76 -1.44
N LEU A 290 11.02 -9.75 -2.16
CA LEU A 290 10.42 -8.53 -1.61
C LEU A 290 8.91 -8.63 -1.34
N ASN A 291 8.30 -9.82 -1.41
CA ASN A 291 6.85 -9.96 -1.13
C ASN A 291 6.51 -9.67 0.34
N PHE A 292 7.43 -10.00 1.25
CA PHE A 292 7.29 -9.65 2.65
C PHE A 292 7.54 -8.16 2.84
N TRP A 293 6.56 -7.44 3.41
CA TRP A 293 6.56 -5.97 3.46
C TRP A 293 7.80 -5.39 4.16
N LEU A 294 8.29 -6.03 5.21
CA LEU A 294 9.45 -5.57 5.95
C LEU A 294 10.75 -5.70 5.16
N HIS A 295 10.85 -6.68 4.24
CA HIS A 295 12.00 -6.74 3.33
C HIS A 295 12.09 -5.50 2.44
N LYS A 296 10.96 -4.90 2.05
CA LYS A 296 10.97 -3.65 1.26
C LYS A 296 11.56 -2.49 2.06
N LEU A 297 11.26 -2.39 3.35
CA LEU A 297 11.81 -1.35 4.22
C LEU A 297 13.31 -1.56 4.47
N ILE A 298 13.72 -2.78 4.82
CA ILE A 298 15.14 -3.12 5.00
C ILE A 298 15.93 -2.95 3.70
N PHE A 299 15.31 -3.19 2.54
CA PHE A 299 15.94 -2.96 1.24
C PHE A 299 16.23 -1.47 1.00
N ILE A 300 15.30 -0.57 1.33
CA ILE A 300 15.50 0.88 1.26
C ILE A 300 16.62 1.32 2.22
N ASP A 301 16.62 0.78 3.44
CA ASP A 301 17.66 1.05 4.45
C ASP A 301 19.04 0.54 4.00
N ALA A 302 19.11 -0.65 3.39
CA ALA A 302 20.33 -1.19 2.83
C ALA A 302 20.88 -0.34 1.67
N ILE A 303 20.02 0.16 0.78
CA ILE A 303 20.42 1.10 -0.30
C ILE A 303 21.01 2.37 0.31
N SER A 304 20.32 2.98 1.28
CA SER A 304 20.78 4.19 1.97
C SER A 304 22.13 3.97 2.65
N PHE A 305 22.26 2.89 3.40
CA PHE A 305 23.48 2.58 4.14
C PHE A 305 24.67 2.28 3.22
N LEU A 306 24.53 1.35 2.28
CA LEU A 306 25.63 0.92 1.40
C LEU A 306 26.03 1.99 0.39
N SER A 307 25.16 2.96 0.09
CA SER A 307 25.50 4.14 -0.72
C SER A 307 26.14 5.28 0.07
N GLY A 308 26.43 5.08 1.37
CA GLY A 308 26.97 6.13 2.23
C GLY A 308 26.01 7.30 2.42
N LYS A 309 24.70 7.01 2.46
CA LYS A 309 23.58 7.97 2.55
C LYS A 309 23.45 8.93 1.35
N ARG A 310 24.03 8.57 0.21
CA ARG A 310 23.86 9.34 -1.04
C ARG A 310 22.55 9.00 -1.76
N LEU A 311 22.02 7.79 -1.55
CA LEU A 311 20.70 7.36 -2.02
C LEU A 311 19.76 7.18 -0.83
N THR A 312 19.23 8.28 -0.30
CA THR A 312 18.40 8.28 0.92
C THR A 312 17.08 8.99 0.67
N LEU A 313 15.99 8.44 1.21
CA LEU A 313 14.67 9.08 1.23
C LEU A 313 14.53 9.96 2.46
N SER A 314 13.78 11.06 2.35
CA SER A 314 13.41 11.84 3.55
C SER A 314 12.66 10.96 4.55
N LEU A 315 12.78 11.29 5.84
CA LEU A 315 11.94 10.72 6.89
C LEU A 315 10.59 11.44 7.02
N ASP A 316 10.41 12.56 6.33
CA ASP A 316 9.15 13.28 6.30
C ASP A 316 8.07 12.44 5.62
N ARG A 317 6.90 12.36 6.25
CA ARG A 317 5.72 11.68 5.73
C ARG A 317 4.56 12.64 5.75
N TYR A 318 3.92 12.79 4.60
CA TYR A 318 2.71 13.61 4.44
C TYR A 318 1.52 12.66 4.42
N ILE A 319 0.50 12.98 5.22
CA ILE A 319 -0.73 12.22 5.30
C ILE A 319 -1.87 13.19 4.96
N LEU A 320 -2.64 12.85 3.94
CA LEU A 320 -3.85 13.53 3.53
C LEU A 320 -4.98 12.50 3.54
N VAL A 321 -6.11 12.86 4.12
CA VAL A 321 -7.32 12.04 4.10
C VAL A 321 -8.43 12.90 3.49
N ASP A 322 -8.79 12.54 2.27
CA ASP A 322 -9.93 13.12 1.57
C ASP A 322 -11.20 12.34 1.94
N ILE A 323 -12.24 13.07 2.33
CA ILE A 323 -13.59 12.54 2.55
C ILE A 323 -14.47 13.13 1.46
N ASP A 324 -14.71 12.36 0.41
CA ASP A 324 -15.65 12.70 -0.66
C ASP A 324 -17.10 12.70 -0.13
N ASP A 325 -18.03 13.15 -0.97
CA ASP A 325 -19.47 12.99 -0.76
C ASP A 325 -20.07 13.69 0.46
N ILE A 326 -19.46 14.80 0.90
CA ILE A 326 -20.08 15.67 1.91
C ILE A 326 -21.39 16.24 1.36
N PHE A 327 -22.44 16.08 2.17
CA PHE A 327 -23.87 16.29 1.87
C PHE A 327 -24.49 15.26 0.92
N VAL A 328 -23.77 14.27 0.41
CA VAL A 328 -24.32 13.29 -0.54
C VAL A 328 -24.67 12.00 0.19
N GLY A 329 -25.81 11.39 -0.15
CA GLY A 329 -26.20 10.10 0.41
C GLY A 329 -27.71 9.91 0.42
N LYS A 330 -28.13 8.66 0.65
CA LYS A 330 -29.52 8.36 0.97
C LYS A 330 -29.77 8.60 2.46
N GLU A 331 -31.02 8.79 2.82
CA GLU A 331 -31.45 8.85 4.23
C GLU A 331 -30.88 7.67 5.04
N GLY A 332 -30.39 7.95 6.24
CA GLY A 332 -29.76 6.99 7.14
C GLY A 332 -28.30 6.67 6.82
N THR A 333 -27.69 7.37 5.86
CA THR A 333 -26.25 7.24 5.54
C THR A 333 -25.49 8.56 5.59
N ARG A 334 -26.18 9.67 5.80
CA ARG A 334 -25.54 11.00 5.91
C ARG A 334 -25.01 11.19 7.33
N MET A 335 -24.06 12.10 7.49
CA MET A 335 -23.52 12.43 8.80
C MET A 335 -24.58 13.17 9.63
N ASN A 336 -24.80 12.72 10.86
CA ASN A 336 -25.56 13.50 11.84
C ASN A 336 -24.59 14.27 12.77
N THR A 337 -25.17 15.06 13.67
CA THR A 337 -24.43 15.83 14.67
C THR A 337 -23.39 15.03 15.48
N ASN A 338 -23.65 13.76 15.80
CA ASN A 338 -22.70 12.92 16.54
C ASN A 338 -21.51 12.48 15.67
N ASP A 339 -21.74 12.17 14.40
CA ASP A 339 -20.68 11.79 13.46
C ASP A 339 -19.71 12.95 13.24
N VAL A 340 -20.23 14.17 13.06
CA VAL A 340 -19.41 15.38 12.92
C VAL A 340 -18.57 15.63 14.18
N LYS A 341 -19.14 15.36 15.37
CA LYS A 341 -18.38 15.42 16.62
C LYS A 341 -17.24 14.41 16.64
N ALA A 342 -17.53 13.16 16.30
CA ALA A 342 -16.54 12.09 16.27
C ALA A 342 -15.42 12.39 15.27
N LEU A 343 -15.75 13.02 14.13
CA LEU A 343 -14.78 13.47 13.13
C LEU A 343 -13.82 14.53 13.69
N LEU A 344 -14.35 15.55 14.38
CA LEU A 344 -13.54 16.58 15.05
C LEU A 344 -12.68 16.01 16.18
N ASP A 345 -13.26 15.15 17.01
CA ASP A 345 -12.54 14.49 18.12
C ASP A 345 -11.39 13.62 17.57
N THR A 346 -11.65 12.88 16.49
CA THR A 346 -10.64 12.08 15.79
C THR A 346 -9.54 12.95 15.17
N GLN A 347 -9.90 14.07 14.54
CA GLN A 347 -8.94 15.02 13.99
C GLN A 347 -8.00 15.54 15.08
N ASN A 348 -8.55 15.93 16.23
CA ASN A 348 -7.77 16.41 17.37
C ASN A 348 -6.86 15.33 17.96
N LEU A 349 -7.34 14.08 18.04
CA LEU A 349 -6.52 12.95 18.42
C LEU A 349 -5.36 12.75 17.44
N LEU A 350 -5.62 12.79 16.14
CA LEU A 350 -4.58 12.62 15.11
C LEU A 350 -3.57 13.77 15.13
N ARG A 351 -4.00 15.01 15.41
CA ARG A 351 -3.11 16.17 15.61
C ARG A 351 -2.09 15.97 16.74
N THR A 352 -2.34 15.07 17.70
CA THR A 352 -1.36 14.72 18.76
C THR A 352 -0.17 13.91 18.23
N GLN A 353 -0.33 13.24 17.09
CA GLN A 353 0.68 12.35 16.50
C GLN A 353 1.19 12.85 15.13
N ILE A 354 0.36 13.61 14.41
CA ILE A 354 0.61 14.10 13.06
C ILE A 354 0.50 15.63 13.08
N THR A 355 1.62 16.31 12.88
CA THR A 355 1.68 17.78 12.88
C THR A 355 0.72 18.37 11.84
N ASN A 356 -0.14 19.30 12.28
CA ASN A 356 -1.08 20.03 11.44
C ASN A 356 -2.08 19.14 10.66
N PHE A 357 -2.39 17.95 11.15
CA PHE A 357 -3.38 17.08 10.51
C PHE A 357 -4.75 17.74 10.44
N THR A 358 -5.36 17.73 9.25
CA THR A 358 -6.70 18.25 9.00
C THR A 358 -7.38 17.39 7.94
N PHE A 359 -8.62 16.96 8.17
CA PHE A 359 -9.41 16.26 7.16
C PHE A 359 -9.79 17.21 6.03
N ASN A 360 -9.80 16.68 4.81
CA ASN A 360 -10.11 17.44 3.61
C ASN A 360 -11.45 16.95 3.06
N LEU A 361 -12.43 17.85 2.95
CA LEU A 361 -13.84 17.54 2.76
C LEU A 361 -14.32 17.91 1.35
N GLY A 362 -14.74 16.89 0.58
CA GLY A 362 -15.25 17.02 -0.78
C GLY A 362 -16.75 17.25 -0.78
N PHE A 363 -17.21 18.45 -1.13
CA PHE A 363 -18.63 18.80 -1.00
C PHE A 363 -19.39 18.90 -2.34
N SER A 364 -20.65 18.47 -2.30
CA SER A 364 -21.65 18.68 -3.37
C SER A 364 -22.87 19.42 -2.82
N GLY A 365 -22.90 20.74 -2.97
CA GLY A 365 -23.87 21.61 -2.31
C GLY A 365 -25.34 21.40 -2.69
N LYS A 366 -25.65 20.68 -3.79
CA LYS A 366 -27.04 20.41 -4.21
C LYS A 366 -27.84 19.69 -3.14
N PHE A 367 -27.16 18.86 -2.36
CA PHE A 367 -27.75 17.94 -1.41
C PHE A 367 -27.68 18.45 0.03
N TYR A 368 -27.31 19.72 0.23
CA TYR A 368 -27.39 20.34 1.55
C TYR A 368 -28.85 20.41 1.99
N HIS A 369 -29.12 19.95 3.21
CA HIS A 369 -30.47 19.88 3.78
C HIS A 369 -31.47 19.10 2.92
N THR A 370 -31.07 17.88 2.56
CA THR A 370 -31.94 16.91 1.86
C THR A 370 -32.10 15.60 2.63
N GLY A 371 -31.66 15.56 3.89
CA GLY A 371 -31.76 14.40 4.78
C GLY A 371 -32.94 14.48 5.74
N THR A 372 -32.85 13.72 6.83
CA THR A 372 -33.72 13.91 8.01
C THR A 372 -33.34 15.16 8.79
N GLU A 373 -34.18 15.59 9.73
CA GLU A 373 -33.88 16.70 10.64
C GLU A 373 -32.52 16.50 11.37
N GLU A 374 -32.24 15.28 11.84
CA GLU A 374 -30.96 14.95 12.51
C GLU A 374 -29.74 14.99 11.58
N GLU A 375 -29.92 14.62 10.30
CA GLU A 375 -28.89 14.69 9.26
C GLU A 375 -28.65 16.14 8.81
N ASP A 376 -29.71 16.92 8.68
CA ASP A 376 -29.66 18.35 8.31
C ASP A 376 -29.00 19.19 9.42
N GLU A 377 -29.24 18.85 10.69
CA GLU A 377 -28.46 19.40 11.82
C GLU A 377 -26.96 19.02 11.74
N GLY A 378 -26.65 17.83 11.21
CA GLY A 378 -25.28 17.40 10.92
C GLY A 378 -24.63 18.26 9.84
N ASP A 379 -25.34 18.53 8.75
CA ASP A 379 -24.90 19.44 7.69
C ASP A 379 -24.60 20.84 8.26
N ASP A 380 -25.49 21.37 9.12
CA ASP A 380 -25.30 22.66 9.79
C ASP A 380 -24.09 22.65 10.72
N ARG A 381 -23.86 21.55 11.43
CA ARG A 381 -22.69 21.42 12.30
C ARG A 381 -21.38 21.36 11.52
N LEU A 382 -21.37 20.74 10.35
CA LEU A 382 -20.21 20.76 9.44
C LEU A 382 -19.88 22.18 9.00
N LEU A 383 -20.88 22.92 8.50
CA LEU A 383 -20.69 24.31 8.07
C LEU A 383 -20.38 25.25 9.25
N GLY A 384 -20.96 25.03 10.42
CA GLY A 384 -20.61 25.74 11.65
C GLY A 384 -19.18 25.49 12.13
N SER A 385 -18.52 24.46 11.59
CA SER A 385 -17.11 24.09 11.86
C SER A 385 -16.23 24.24 10.61
N VAL A 386 -16.62 25.09 9.66
CA VAL A 386 -15.97 25.21 8.34
C VAL A 386 -14.46 25.47 8.42
N ASP A 387 -14.01 26.31 9.37
CA ASP A 387 -12.61 26.69 9.54
C ASP A 387 -11.74 25.57 10.19
N GLU A 388 -12.36 24.53 10.73
CA GLU A 388 -11.66 23.40 11.34
C GLU A 388 -11.21 22.35 10.30
N PHE A 389 -11.74 22.43 9.08
CA PHE A 389 -11.53 21.47 8.00
C PHE A 389 -10.91 22.13 6.77
N TRP A 390 -10.27 21.31 5.94
CA TRP A 390 -9.98 21.69 4.56
C TRP A 390 -11.14 21.26 3.66
N TRP A 391 -11.29 21.92 2.52
CA TRP A 391 -12.40 21.69 1.63
C TRP A 391 -11.95 21.67 0.17
N PHE A 392 -12.63 20.86 -0.64
CA PHE A 392 -12.48 20.86 -2.08
C PHE A 392 -13.82 20.66 -2.79
N PRO A 393 -13.99 21.20 -4.01
CA PRO A 393 -15.23 21.03 -4.75
C PRO A 393 -15.36 19.60 -5.30
N HIS A 394 -16.54 19.01 -5.12
CA HIS A 394 -16.87 17.67 -5.61
C HIS A 394 -18.06 17.65 -6.59
N MET A 395 -18.16 18.71 -7.41
CA MET A 395 -19.28 19.01 -8.33
C MET A 395 -20.61 19.34 -7.64
N TRP A 396 -21.55 19.99 -8.33
CA TRP A 396 -22.85 20.35 -7.72
C TRP A 396 -23.75 19.14 -7.50
N SER A 397 -24.04 18.38 -8.56
CA SER A 397 -24.98 17.25 -8.51
C SER A 397 -24.33 15.89 -8.25
N HIS A 398 -23.07 15.84 -7.82
CA HIS A 398 -22.30 14.59 -7.69
C HIS A 398 -22.37 13.69 -8.96
N MET A 399 -22.41 14.32 -10.14
CA MET A 399 -22.49 13.59 -11.42
C MET A 399 -21.11 13.40 -12.03
N GLN A 400 -20.90 12.21 -12.59
CA GLN A 400 -19.67 11.86 -13.31
C GLN A 400 -19.45 12.83 -14.49
N PRO A 401 -18.27 13.47 -14.62
CA PRO A 401 -18.08 14.52 -15.62
C PRO A 401 -18.29 14.10 -17.08
N HIS A 402 -18.04 12.83 -17.42
CA HIS A 402 -18.20 12.34 -18.79
C HIS A 402 -19.67 12.10 -19.19
N LEU A 403 -20.62 12.18 -18.25
CA LEU A 403 -22.05 12.14 -18.55
C LEU A 403 -22.58 13.47 -19.10
N PHE A 404 -21.78 14.53 -19.03
CA PHE A 404 -22.14 15.83 -19.60
C PHE A 404 -21.70 15.89 -21.07
N HIS A 405 -22.63 16.24 -21.95
CA HIS A 405 -22.38 16.25 -23.40
C HIS A 405 -21.61 17.50 -23.88
N ASN A 406 -21.52 18.56 -23.06
CA ASN A 406 -20.84 19.81 -23.42
C ASN A 406 -20.14 20.44 -22.20
N GLU A 407 -19.10 21.24 -22.46
CA GLU A 407 -18.31 21.94 -21.43
C GLU A 407 -19.16 22.96 -20.65
N SER A 408 -20.09 23.64 -21.32
CA SER A 408 -20.94 24.66 -20.69
C SER A 408 -21.75 24.11 -19.52
N SER A 409 -22.34 22.92 -19.65
CA SER A 409 -23.08 22.25 -18.58
C SER A 409 -22.18 21.87 -17.40
N LEU A 410 -20.94 21.43 -17.65
CA LEU A 410 -19.96 21.18 -16.57
C LEU A 410 -19.61 22.46 -15.83
N VAL A 411 -19.35 23.54 -16.58
CA VAL A 411 -19.04 24.86 -16.03
C VAL A 411 -20.21 25.38 -15.20
N GLU A 412 -21.45 25.25 -15.66
CA GLU A 412 -22.64 25.64 -14.92
C GLU A 412 -22.78 24.88 -13.59
N GLN A 413 -22.60 23.55 -13.59
CA GLN A 413 -22.60 22.75 -12.36
C GLN A 413 -21.52 23.22 -11.40
N MET A 414 -20.29 23.45 -11.89
CA MET A 414 -19.21 23.95 -11.04
C MET A 414 -19.49 25.36 -10.49
N ILE A 415 -20.08 26.24 -11.28
CA ILE A 415 -20.48 27.59 -10.85
C ILE A 415 -21.55 27.53 -9.75
N LEU A 416 -22.54 26.63 -9.86
CA LEU A 416 -23.54 26.44 -8.81
C LEU A 416 -22.88 26.02 -7.49
N ASN A 417 -21.99 25.02 -7.54
CA ASN A 417 -21.28 24.58 -6.35
C ASN A 417 -20.37 25.68 -5.76
N LYS A 418 -19.77 26.52 -6.61
CA LYS A 418 -18.99 27.69 -6.18
C LYS A 418 -19.84 28.77 -5.52
N LYS A 419 -21.03 29.03 -6.06
CA LYS A 419 -21.98 29.99 -5.46
C LYS A 419 -22.44 29.52 -4.08
N PHE A 420 -22.71 28.23 -3.92
CA PHE A 420 -23.02 27.63 -2.62
C PHE A 420 -21.89 27.85 -1.61
N ALA A 421 -20.64 27.53 -1.99
CA ALA A 421 -19.47 27.73 -1.15
C ALA A 421 -19.29 29.19 -0.70
N LEU A 422 -19.39 30.15 -1.63
CA LEU A 422 -19.18 31.57 -1.33
C LEU A 422 -20.27 32.21 -0.45
N ARG A 423 -21.49 31.65 -0.46
CA ARG A 423 -22.65 32.25 0.23
C ARG A 423 -23.01 31.57 1.56
N GLY A 424 -22.24 30.57 1.99
CA GLY A 424 -22.41 29.90 3.28
C GLY A 424 -23.59 28.93 3.36
N GLY A 425 -24.01 28.33 2.23
CA GLY A 425 -25.11 27.34 2.16
C GLY A 425 -26.52 27.89 2.43
N SER A 426 -26.75 28.52 3.58
CA SER A 426 -28.06 28.98 4.05
C SER A 426 -28.69 30.06 3.16
N LYS A 427 -27.89 31.01 2.62
CA LYS A 427 -28.40 32.06 1.69
C LYS A 427 -28.73 31.55 0.28
N PHE A 428 -28.43 30.30 -0.06
CA PHE A 428 -28.65 29.76 -1.41
C PHE A 428 -30.06 29.16 -1.58
N LYS A 429 -30.68 28.61 -0.52
CA LYS A 429 -32.06 28.08 -0.56
C LYS A 429 -33.11 29.20 -0.62
N ASP A 430 -32.90 30.32 0.08
CA ASP A 430 -33.86 31.44 0.17
C ASP A 430 -34.21 32.10 -1.19
N GLU A 431 -33.35 31.99 -2.22
CA GLU A 431 -33.63 32.53 -3.57
C GLU A 431 -34.24 31.49 -4.53
N HIS A 432 -34.17 30.20 -4.21
CA HIS A 432 -34.66 29.12 -5.06
C HIS A 432 -35.99 28.48 -4.60
N GLU A 433 -36.44 28.78 -3.37
CA GLU A 433 -37.83 28.61 -2.94
C GLU A 433 -38.57 29.95 -2.98
N CYS A 434 -39.31 30.20 -4.05
CA CYS A 434 -40.20 31.36 -4.14
C CYS A 434 -41.62 30.96 -3.69
N CYS A 435 -42.14 31.72 -2.70
CA CYS A 435 -43.54 31.92 -2.22
C CYS A 435 -44.00 31.26 -0.88
N PRO A 436 -44.92 31.91 -0.12
CA PRO A 436 -44.59 32.55 1.16
C PRO A 436 -45.43 32.06 2.35
N MET A 437 -44.90 32.10 3.57
CA MET A 437 -45.73 32.22 4.78
C MET A 437 -45.03 33.01 5.89
N LYS A 438 -45.79 33.93 6.47
CA LYS A 438 -45.43 34.89 7.52
C LYS A 438 -45.42 34.25 8.91
N GLU A 439 -44.54 34.81 9.77
CA GLU A 439 -44.63 34.97 11.25
C GLU A 439 -44.69 33.67 12.10
N LEU A 440 -43.89 33.47 13.16
CA LEU A 440 -43.69 34.31 14.34
C LEU A 440 -42.40 33.87 15.10
N LYS A 441 -41.66 34.81 15.69
CA LYS A 441 -40.42 34.58 16.46
C LYS A 441 -40.70 34.16 17.90
N GLU A 442 -39.92 33.21 18.41
CA GLU A 442 -39.26 33.30 19.73
C GLU A 442 -38.32 32.10 19.93
N HIS A 443 -37.00 32.25 19.73
CA HIS A 443 -36.02 31.40 20.40
C HIS A 443 -34.65 32.10 20.56
N THR A 444 -33.99 31.70 21.64
CA THR A 444 -32.94 32.30 22.46
C THR A 444 -31.67 32.81 21.75
N LYS A 445 -31.05 33.84 22.34
CA LYS A 445 -29.79 34.53 22.00
C LYS A 445 -28.58 33.63 21.63
N LYS A 446 -28.58 32.34 21.98
CA LYS A 446 -27.56 31.35 21.55
C LYS A 446 -27.74 30.88 20.10
N GLN A 447 -28.96 30.88 19.59
CA GLN A 447 -29.29 30.50 18.22
C GLN A 447 -28.93 31.64 17.25
N LEU A 448 -29.11 32.89 17.70
CA LEU A 448 -28.66 34.08 16.96
C LEU A 448 -27.13 34.08 16.78
N ASP A 449 -26.35 33.78 17.83
CA ASP A 449 -24.88 33.69 17.76
C ASP A 449 -24.39 32.54 16.85
N PHE A 450 -25.17 31.45 16.75
CA PHE A 450 -24.88 30.32 15.87
C PHE A 450 -25.22 30.63 14.39
N GLN A 451 -26.35 31.31 14.18
CA GLN A 451 -26.83 31.74 12.86
C GLN A 451 -25.94 32.86 12.29
N THR A 452 -25.44 33.78 13.13
CA THR A 452 -24.46 34.81 12.73
C THR A 452 -23.09 34.21 12.38
N LYS A 453 -22.72 33.04 12.95
CA LYS A 453 -21.49 32.33 12.55
C LYS A 453 -21.59 31.66 11.17
N LEU A 454 -22.76 31.10 10.82
CA LEU A 454 -23.05 30.64 9.45
C LEU A 454 -23.06 31.79 8.43
N GLU A 455 -23.33 33.03 8.88
CA GLU A 455 -23.47 34.20 8.01
C GLU A 455 -22.14 34.82 7.55
N GLU A 456 -21.01 34.55 8.21
CA GLU A 456 -19.76 35.30 7.99
C GLU A 456 -18.68 34.59 7.16
N HIS A 457 -18.66 33.25 7.06
CA HIS A 457 -17.54 32.54 6.42
C HIS A 457 -18.03 31.48 5.42
N GLY A 458 -17.82 31.73 4.12
CA GLY A 458 -18.04 30.74 3.07
C GLY A 458 -17.02 29.60 3.13
N ILE A 459 -17.28 28.50 2.42
CA ILE A 459 -16.35 27.36 2.35
C ILE A 459 -15.04 27.79 1.66
N PRO A 460 -13.86 27.60 2.29
CA PRO A 460 -12.58 27.96 1.71
C PRO A 460 -12.24 27.00 0.56
N THR A 461 -12.18 27.52 -0.66
CA THR A 461 -12.07 26.71 -1.89
C THR A 461 -10.89 27.12 -2.78
N ASP A 462 -9.93 27.85 -2.23
CA ASP A 462 -8.80 28.46 -2.94
C ASP A 462 -7.53 27.58 -2.99
N MET A 463 -7.58 26.37 -2.41
CA MET A 463 -6.44 25.43 -2.42
C MET A 463 -6.00 25.01 -3.83
N GLY A 464 -6.88 25.13 -4.84
CA GLY A 464 -6.58 24.69 -6.21
C GLY A 464 -6.49 23.17 -6.36
N TYR A 465 -7.18 22.45 -5.48
CA TYR A 465 -7.32 20.99 -5.46
C TYR A 465 -8.79 20.61 -5.65
N ALA A 466 -9.04 19.53 -6.38
CA ALA A 466 -10.36 18.92 -6.52
C ALA A 466 -10.21 17.43 -6.78
N VAL A 467 -11.29 16.70 -6.49
CA VAL A 467 -11.47 15.30 -6.91
C VAL A 467 -12.80 15.24 -7.67
N ALA A 468 -12.80 14.57 -8.82
CA ALA A 468 -14.03 14.40 -9.59
C ALA A 468 -14.89 13.29 -8.97
N PRO A 469 -16.23 13.38 -9.02
CA PRO A 469 -17.13 12.28 -8.64
C PRO A 469 -16.69 10.94 -9.24
N HIS A 470 -16.54 9.94 -8.37
CA HIS A 470 -16.05 8.60 -8.71
C HIS A 470 -14.66 8.56 -9.38
N HIS A 471 -13.84 9.60 -9.20
CA HIS A 471 -12.58 9.82 -9.94
C HIS A 471 -12.73 9.84 -11.46
N SER A 472 -13.96 9.96 -11.96
CA SER A 472 -14.26 9.79 -13.38
C SER A 472 -13.83 10.99 -14.21
N GLY A 473 -13.33 10.73 -15.41
CA GLY A 473 -12.83 11.78 -16.31
C GLY A 473 -11.47 12.38 -15.93
N VAL A 474 -10.89 12.02 -14.77
CA VAL A 474 -9.50 12.36 -14.45
C VAL A 474 -8.55 11.41 -15.19
N TYR A 475 -8.76 10.10 -15.05
CA TYR A 475 -8.16 9.08 -15.88
C TYR A 475 -9.16 7.93 -16.18
N PRO A 476 -9.47 7.63 -17.46
CA PRO A 476 -8.99 8.30 -18.68
C PRO A 476 -9.42 9.77 -18.72
N VAL A 477 -8.58 10.59 -19.35
CA VAL A 477 -8.75 12.04 -19.39
C VAL A 477 -10.01 12.42 -20.17
N HIS A 478 -10.91 13.14 -19.53
CA HIS A 478 -12.03 13.84 -20.16
C HIS A 478 -11.70 15.34 -20.25
N VAL A 479 -11.32 15.80 -21.44
CA VAL A 479 -10.72 17.14 -21.64
C VAL A 479 -11.59 18.28 -21.10
N GLN A 480 -12.91 18.19 -21.28
CA GLN A 480 -13.85 19.23 -20.84
C GLN A 480 -13.86 19.43 -19.32
N LEU A 481 -13.56 18.38 -18.54
CA LEU A 481 -13.40 18.48 -17.08
C LEU A 481 -12.23 19.39 -16.71
N TYR A 482 -11.07 19.22 -17.35
CA TYR A 482 -9.86 19.98 -17.06
C TYR A 482 -10.01 21.46 -17.43
N GLU A 483 -10.67 21.76 -18.55
CA GLU A 483 -10.98 23.13 -18.95
C GLU A 483 -11.95 23.80 -17.97
N ALA A 484 -13.04 23.12 -17.61
CA ALA A 484 -14.01 23.62 -16.65
C ALA A 484 -13.38 23.85 -15.26
N TRP A 485 -12.58 22.90 -14.77
CA TRP A 485 -11.86 23.01 -13.50
C TRP A 485 -10.93 24.22 -13.44
N LYS A 486 -10.16 24.47 -14.50
CA LYS A 486 -9.35 25.69 -14.58
C LYS A 486 -10.19 26.95 -14.57
N LYS A 487 -11.22 26.98 -15.41
CA LYS A 487 -12.04 28.17 -15.63
C LYS A 487 -12.80 28.59 -14.37
N VAL A 488 -13.34 27.62 -13.63
CA VAL A 488 -14.21 27.91 -12.48
C VAL A 488 -13.44 27.93 -11.16
N TRP A 489 -12.57 26.94 -10.95
CA TRP A 489 -11.93 26.69 -9.66
C TRP A 489 -10.43 26.96 -9.65
N ASN A 490 -9.81 27.24 -10.80
CA ASN A 490 -8.36 27.39 -10.93
C ASN A 490 -7.60 26.17 -10.36
N ILE A 491 -8.09 24.95 -10.64
CA ILE A 491 -7.46 23.71 -10.18
C ILE A 491 -6.07 23.57 -10.81
N ARG A 492 -5.12 23.15 -9.98
CA ARG A 492 -3.72 22.87 -10.37
C ARG A 492 -3.32 21.43 -10.03
N ILE A 493 -4.01 20.79 -9.09
CA ILE A 493 -3.69 19.46 -8.60
C ILE A 493 -4.99 18.67 -8.44
N THR A 494 -4.96 17.39 -8.78
CA THR A 494 -6.05 16.42 -8.52
C THR A 494 -5.43 15.07 -8.19
N SER A 495 -6.21 14.22 -7.54
CA SER A 495 -5.92 12.80 -7.38
C SER A 495 -6.92 11.96 -8.16
N THR A 496 -6.56 10.72 -8.47
CA THR A 496 -7.45 9.76 -9.11
C THR A 496 -7.14 8.34 -8.68
N GLU A 497 -8.18 7.53 -8.60
CA GLU A 497 -8.09 6.08 -8.77
C GLU A 497 -8.38 5.75 -10.23
N GLU A 498 -7.97 4.59 -10.75
CA GLU A 498 -8.32 4.25 -12.14
C GLU A 498 -9.83 4.04 -12.28
N TYR A 499 -10.45 4.77 -13.21
CA TYR A 499 -11.86 4.63 -13.55
C TYR A 499 -12.02 3.96 -14.94
N PRO A 500 -13.00 3.06 -15.17
CA PRO A 500 -13.97 2.53 -14.19
C PRO A 500 -13.43 1.35 -13.37
N HIS A 501 -12.17 0.95 -13.58
CA HIS A 501 -11.57 -0.21 -12.93
C HIS A 501 -10.49 0.19 -11.95
N LEU A 502 -10.69 -0.11 -10.66
CA LEU A 502 -9.66 0.01 -9.63
C LEU A 502 -8.55 -1.03 -9.89
N LYS A 503 -7.59 -0.73 -10.78
CA LYS A 503 -6.38 -1.55 -10.92
C LYS A 503 -5.24 -0.96 -10.10
N PRO A 504 -4.40 -1.80 -9.50
CA PRO A 504 -3.29 -1.33 -8.69
C PRO A 504 -2.34 -0.46 -9.53
N ALA A 505 -1.95 0.69 -9.00
CA ALA A 505 -1.11 1.71 -9.65
C ALA A 505 0.35 1.27 -9.92
N ARG A 506 0.64 -0.04 -9.94
CA ARG A 506 2.00 -0.64 -9.90
C ARG A 506 2.93 -0.25 -11.05
N TYR A 507 2.48 0.51 -12.04
CA TYR A 507 3.31 1.05 -13.12
C TYR A 507 2.96 2.48 -13.54
N ARG A 508 2.12 3.18 -12.76
CA ARG A 508 1.59 4.48 -13.16
C ARG A 508 2.34 5.60 -12.46
N ARG A 509 3.06 6.37 -13.27
CA ARG A 509 3.57 7.67 -12.87
C ARG A 509 2.42 8.67 -12.96
N GLY A 510 2.34 9.58 -12.00
CA GLY A 510 1.49 10.75 -12.14
C GLY A 510 1.81 11.50 -13.43
N PHE A 511 0.84 12.24 -13.96
CA PHE A 511 0.99 12.96 -15.21
C PHE A 511 0.55 14.42 -15.07
N ILE A 512 0.92 15.24 -16.04
CA ILE A 512 0.44 16.61 -16.16
C ILE A 512 -0.39 16.71 -17.42
N HIS A 513 -1.66 17.05 -17.28
CA HIS A 513 -2.54 17.33 -18.41
C HIS A 513 -3.10 18.74 -18.26
N LYS A 514 -2.97 19.56 -19.31
CA LYS A 514 -3.36 20.97 -19.29
C LYS A 514 -2.84 21.66 -18.02
N ASN A 515 -1.57 21.56 -17.65
CA ASN A 515 -1.01 22.17 -16.43
C ASN A 515 -1.67 21.79 -15.09
N ILE A 516 -2.50 20.73 -15.07
CA ILE A 516 -3.02 20.13 -13.83
C ILE A 516 -2.18 18.87 -13.56
N MET A 517 -1.58 18.81 -12.38
CA MET A 517 -0.84 17.65 -11.89
C MET A 517 -1.81 16.60 -11.35
N VAL A 518 -1.66 15.37 -11.84
CA VAL A 518 -2.49 14.23 -11.44
C VAL A 518 -1.64 13.21 -10.72
N SER A 519 -2.01 12.89 -9.49
CA SER A 519 -1.45 11.76 -8.74
C SER A 519 -2.40 10.57 -8.78
N PHE A 520 -1.85 9.36 -8.90
CA PHE A 520 -2.63 8.13 -8.70
C PHE A 520 -2.57 7.71 -7.24
N LEU A 521 -3.73 7.46 -6.64
CA LEU A 521 -3.84 6.84 -5.32
C LEU A 521 -3.43 5.35 -5.44
N ARG A 522 -2.77 4.82 -4.41
CA ARG A 522 -2.10 3.50 -4.44
C ARG A 522 -2.86 2.42 -3.71
#